data_AF-X0XTG4-F1
#
_entry.id   AF-X0XTG4-F1
#
_cell.length_a   1.000
_cell.length_b   1.000
_cell.length_c   1.000
_cell.angle_alpha   90.00
_cell.angle_beta   90.00
_cell.angle_gamma   90.00
#
_symmetry.space_group_name_H-M   'P 1'
#
loop_
_entity.id
_entity.type
_entity.pdbx_description
1 polymer ?
#
loop_
_entity_poly.entity_id
_entity_poly.type
_entity_poly.pdbx_seq_one_letter_code
_entity_poly.pdbx_strand_id
1 'polypeptide(L)'
;RRALEETGKLMVHSHFGGRFMRKADGTVERETSPVRPPGSDWPTFLRLAGEIVEYRGHIGYELCSPVLTGHRHAGLDYALLQAELACRHMKRIIGSL
;
A
#
# COMPACT_ATOMS: atom_id res chain seq x y z
N ARG A 1 3.68 -15.65 -4.69
CA ARG A 1 4.73 -16.69 -4.59
C ARG A 1 5.42 -16.91 -5.93
N ARG A 2 4.80 -17.58 -6.92
CA ARG A 2 5.44 -17.89 -8.22
C ARG A 2 6.18 -16.72 -8.88
N ALA A 3 5.56 -15.54 -8.93
CA ALA A 3 6.22 -14.34 -9.45
C ALA A 3 7.50 -13.94 -8.68
N LEU A 4 7.55 -14.12 -7.36
CA LEU A 4 8.75 -13.89 -6.55
C LEU A 4 9.83 -14.92 -6.89
N GLU A 5 9.46 -16.20 -7.02
CA GLU A 5 10.39 -17.28 -7.37
C GLU A 5 10.98 -17.09 -8.78
N GLU A 6 10.15 -16.69 -9.75
CA GLU A 6 10.58 -16.46 -11.14
C GLU A 6 11.39 -15.16 -11.28
N THR A 7 11.04 -14.09 -10.55
CA THR A 7 11.78 -12.82 -10.60
C THR A 7 13.09 -12.89 -9.81
N GLY A 8 13.11 -13.67 -8.72
CA GLY A 8 14.26 -13.83 -7.85
C GLY A 8 14.84 -12.49 -7.40
N LYS A 9 16.16 -12.36 -7.50
CA LYS A 9 16.92 -11.17 -7.08
C LYS A 9 16.71 -9.93 -7.96
N LEU A 10 15.93 -10.01 -9.05
CA LEU A 10 15.64 -8.86 -9.90
C LEU A 10 14.58 -7.93 -9.31
N MET A 11 13.88 -8.35 -8.25
CA MET A 11 12.87 -7.53 -7.59
C MET A 11 13.54 -6.44 -6.74
N VAL A 12 13.52 -5.20 -7.23
CA VAL A 12 14.14 -4.03 -6.56
C VAL A 12 13.12 -2.98 -6.10
N HIS A 13 11.90 -3.04 -6.63
CA HIS A 13 10.86 -2.06 -6.36
C HIS A 13 9.46 -2.71 -6.38
N SER A 14 8.57 -2.19 -5.54
CA SER A 14 7.15 -2.50 -5.56
C SER A 14 6.35 -1.24 -5.25
N HIS A 15 5.13 -1.15 -5.76
CA HIS A 15 4.18 -0.08 -5.44
C HIS A 15 2.91 -0.64 -4.81
N PHE A 16 2.26 0.19 -3.98
CA PHE A 16 0.96 -0.15 -3.42
C PHE A 16 -0.01 1.01 -3.57
N GLY A 17 -1.23 0.68 -3.99
CA GLY A 17 -2.32 1.63 -4.12
C GLY A 17 -3.35 1.48 -2.99
N GLY A 18 -4.24 2.46 -2.91
CA GLY A 18 -5.37 2.44 -1.99
C GLY A 18 -5.80 3.83 -1.57
N ARG A 19 -6.92 3.86 -0.84
CA ARG A 19 -7.32 5.01 -0.03
C ARG A 19 -7.18 4.62 1.44
N PHE A 20 -6.82 5.58 2.27
CA PHE A 20 -6.52 5.35 3.67
C PHE A 20 -7.28 6.34 4.54
N MET A 21 -7.69 5.84 5.71
CA MET A 21 -8.44 6.59 6.70
C MET A 21 -7.82 6.39 8.07
N ARG A 22 -7.87 7.46 8.88
CA ARG A 22 -7.58 7.37 10.31
C ARG A 22 -8.84 6.88 11.04
N LYS A 23 -8.68 5.88 11.89
CA LYS A 23 -9.75 5.38 12.77
C LYS A 23 -9.82 6.21 14.05
N ALA A 24 -10.89 6.03 14.81
CA ALA A 24 -11.12 6.73 16.07
C ALA A 24 -10.02 6.44 17.12
N ASP A 25 -9.41 5.25 17.07
CA ASP A 25 -8.29 4.84 17.93
C ASP A 25 -6.92 5.39 17.45
N GLY A 26 -6.91 6.21 16.39
CA GLY A 26 -5.69 6.80 15.82
C GLY A 26 -4.94 5.88 14.85
N THR A 27 -5.36 4.62 14.68
CA THR A 27 -4.78 3.69 13.70
C THR A 27 -5.11 4.14 12.27
N VAL A 28 -4.29 3.69 11.31
CA VAL A 28 -4.49 3.96 9.89
C VAL A 28 -4.80 2.66 9.16
N GLU A 29 -5.95 2.63 8.52
CA GLU A 29 -6.41 1.49 7.72
C GLU A 29 -6.70 1.92 6.28
N ARG A 30 -6.65 0.93 5.41
CA ARG A 30 -7.13 1.08 4.05
C ARG A 30 -8.67 1.15 4.08
N GLU A 31 -9.24 2.10 3.34
CA GLU A 31 -10.67 2.18 3.10
C GLU A 31 -11.12 0.95 2.30
N THR A 32 -12.14 0.26 2.83
CA THR A 32 -12.79 -0.87 2.18
C THR A 32 -14.27 -0.56 1.97
N SER A 33 -14.84 -1.04 0.88
CA SER A 33 -16.27 -0.97 0.59
C SER A 33 -16.66 -2.08 -0.40
N PRO A 34 -17.95 -2.35 -0.63
CA PRO A 34 -18.38 -3.33 -1.64
C PRO A 34 -17.80 -3.03 -3.04
N VAL A 35 -17.55 -1.76 -3.36
CA VAL A 35 -16.93 -1.31 -4.62
C VAL A 35 -15.40 -1.14 -4.53
N ARG A 36 -14.83 -1.25 -3.34
CA ARG A 36 -13.39 -1.24 -3.06
C ARG A 36 -13.08 -2.40 -2.11
N PRO A 37 -13.12 -3.65 -2.60
CA PRO A 37 -12.86 -4.82 -1.75
C PRO A 37 -11.48 -4.71 -1.09
N PRO A 38 -11.24 -5.50 -0.02
CA PRO A 38 -9.91 -5.60 0.56
C PRO A 38 -8.90 -5.84 -0.57
N GLY A 39 -7.88 -4.99 -0.63
CA GLY A 39 -6.88 -5.15 -1.67
C GLY A 39 -5.87 -6.22 -1.33
N SER A 40 -4.73 -6.13 -2.00
CA SER A 40 -3.61 -7.05 -1.85
C SER A 40 -3.29 -7.36 -0.39
N ASP A 41 -3.09 -8.64 -0.09
CA ASP A 41 -2.58 -9.13 1.20
C ASP A 41 -1.09 -8.78 1.34
N TRP A 42 -0.83 -7.54 1.72
CA TRP A 42 0.52 -7.01 1.92
C TRP A 42 1.31 -7.76 3.00
N PRO A 43 0.75 -8.13 4.16
CA PRO A 43 1.47 -8.96 5.13
C PRO A 43 2.01 -10.25 4.52
N THR A 44 1.15 -11.02 3.83
CA THR A 44 1.59 -12.28 3.18
C THR A 44 2.60 -12.00 2.07
N PHE A 45 2.36 -10.99 1.24
CA PHE A 45 3.28 -10.64 0.15
C PHE A 45 4.68 -10.29 0.67
N LEU A 46 4.78 -9.40 1.66
CA LEU A 46 6.05 -8.92 2.20
C LEU A 46 6.81 -10.01 2.94
N ARG A 47 6.10 -10.83 3.73
CA ARG A 47 6.70 -12.02 4.36
C ARG A 47 7.32 -12.94 3.31
N LEU A 48 6.56 -13.29 2.27
CA LEU A 48 7.05 -14.14 1.18
C LEU A 48 8.19 -13.49 0.38
N ALA A 49 8.14 -12.17 0.14
CA ALA A 49 9.20 -11.44 -0.56
C ALA A 49 10.51 -11.44 0.25
N GLY A 50 10.42 -11.28 1.58
CA GLY A 50 11.57 -11.43 2.47
C GLY A 50 12.13 -12.85 2.46
N GLU A 51 11.27 -13.87 2.50
CA GLU A 51 11.68 -15.29 2.54
C GLU A 51 12.28 -15.79 1.21
N ILE A 52 11.70 -15.43 0.07
CA ILE A 52 12.03 -16.03 -1.23
C ILE A 52 13.16 -15.28 -1.92
N VAL A 53 13.13 -13.95 -1.89
CA VAL A 53 14.06 -13.10 -2.67
C VAL A 53 14.88 -12.15 -1.80
N GLU A 54 14.81 -12.31 -0.47
CA GLU A 54 15.52 -11.46 0.50
C GLU A 54 15.26 -9.97 0.24
N TYR A 55 14.01 -9.63 -0.09
CA TYR A 55 13.67 -8.30 -0.60
C TYR A 55 14.08 -7.18 0.38
N ARG A 56 15.01 -6.32 -0.05
CA ARG A 56 15.42 -5.08 0.64
C ARG A 56 15.20 -3.82 -0.20
N GLY A 57 14.35 -3.92 -1.21
CA GLY A 57 14.05 -2.84 -2.15
C GLY A 57 13.10 -1.79 -1.59
N HIS A 58 12.76 -0.81 -2.44
CA HIS A 58 11.89 0.31 -2.07
C HIS A 58 10.41 0.00 -2.32
N ILE A 59 9.53 0.36 -1.39
CA ILE A 59 8.07 0.24 -1.55
C ILE A 59 7.46 1.64 -1.62
N GLY A 60 6.86 1.98 -2.77
CA GLY A 60 6.25 3.28 -3.02
C GLY A 60 4.73 3.26 -2.92
N TYR A 61 4.14 4.30 -2.32
CA TYR A 61 2.70 4.52 -2.45
C TYR A 61 2.39 5.11 -3.82
N GLU A 62 1.33 4.62 -4.46
CA GLU A 62 0.84 5.14 -5.72
C GLU A 62 -0.63 5.58 -5.65
N LEU A 63 -0.91 6.73 -6.27
CA LEU A 63 -2.24 7.33 -6.39
C LEU A 63 -2.48 7.70 -7.87
N CYS A 64 -2.56 6.66 -8.71
CA CYS A 64 -2.46 6.77 -10.16
C CYS A 64 -3.79 7.05 -10.90
N SER A 65 -4.92 7.04 -10.19
CA SER A 65 -6.24 7.32 -10.78
C SER A 65 -6.65 8.77 -10.52
N PRO A 66 -7.50 9.38 -11.37
CA PRO A 66 -8.13 10.66 -11.04
C PRO A 66 -8.81 10.59 -9.67
N VAL A 67 -8.32 11.40 -8.74
CA VAL A 67 -8.80 11.38 -7.37
C VAL A 67 -9.96 12.32 -7.26
N LEU A 68 -11.17 11.76 -7.37
CA LEU A 68 -12.41 12.52 -7.32
C LEU A 68 -13.13 12.38 -5.97
N THR A 69 -13.66 13.51 -5.51
CA THR A 69 -14.59 13.64 -4.38
C THR A 69 -15.80 14.43 -4.87
N GLY A 70 -16.98 13.77 -4.91
CA GLY A 70 -18.18 14.40 -5.47
C GLY A 70 -17.99 14.89 -6.90
N HIS A 71 -17.37 14.08 -7.77
CA HIS A 71 -17.05 14.40 -9.17
C HIS A 71 -16.10 15.61 -9.38
N ARG A 72 -15.43 16.08 -8.33
CA ARG A 72 -14.41 17.14 -8.40
C ARG A 72 -13.04 16.60 -8.00
N HIS A 73 -11.98 17.14 -8.60
CA HIS A 73 -10.62 16.80 -8.21
C HIS A 73 -10.41 17.10 -6.73
N ALA A 74 -9.89 16.13 -5.98
CA ALA A 74 -9.70 16.25 -4.54
C ALA A 74 -8.56 17.22 -4.16
N GLY A 75 -7.70 17.60 -5.12
CA GLY A 75 -6.61 18.54 -4.93
C GLY A 75 -5.35 17.92 -4.31
N LEU A 76 -4.31 18.76 -4.19
CA LEU A 76 -2.99 18.36 -3.70
C LEU A 76 -3.02 17.94 -2.22
N ASP A 77 -3.76 18.67 -1.38
CA ASP A 77 -3.84 18.39 0.06
C ASP A 77 -4.33 16.97 0.35
N TYR A 78 -5.34 16.52 -0.41
CA TYR A 78 -5.81 15.16 -0.31
C TYR A 78 -4.73 14.16 -0.72
N ALA A 79 -4.01 14.41 -1.82
CA ALA A 79 -2.95 13.51 -2.29
C ALA A 79 -1.82 13.39 -1.26
N LEU A 80 -1.40 14.50 -0.65
CA LEU A 80 -0.39 14.53 0.41
C LEU A 80 -0.87 13.78 1.66
N LEU A 81 -2.11 14.02 2.10
CA LEU A 81 -2.71 13.30 3.22
C LEU A 81 -2.74 11.79 2.96
N GLN A 82 -3.13 11.37 1.76
CA GLN A 82 -3.15 9.95 1.40
C GLN A 82 -1.75 9.34 1.39
N ALA A 83 -0.74 10.06 0.88
CA ALA A 83 0.65 9.61 0.92
C ALA A 83 1.15 9.43 2.36
N GLU A 84 0.82 10.36 3.26
CA GLU A 84 1.17 10.27 4.68
C GLU A 84 0.52 9.05 5.34
N LEU A 85 -0.79 8.88 5.16
CA LEU A 85 -1.55 7.77 5.73
C LEU A 85 -1.09 6.41 5.17
N ALA A 86 -0.87 6.33 3.87
CA ALA A 86 -0.34 5.14 3.21
C ALA A 86 1.02 4.73 3.78
N CYS A 87 1.93 5.70 3.96
CA CYS A 87 3.24 5.47 4.55
C CYS A 87 3.14 4.94 5.99
N ARG A 88 2.29 5.55 6.83
CA ARG A 88 2.04 5.09 8.20
C ARG A 88 1.50 3.66 8.23
N HIS A 89 0.55 3.36 7.35
CA HIS A 89 -0.05 2.03 7.24
C HIS A 89 0.99 0.97 6.86
N MET A 90 1.80 1.23 5.82
CA MET A 90 2.81 0.29 5.34
C MET A 90 3.93 0.08 6.36
N LYS A 91 4.39 1.14 7.04
CA LYS A 91 5.37 1.02 8.13
C LYS A 91 4.89 0.13 9.27
N ARG A 92 3.61 0.22 9.63
CA ARG A 92 3.00 -0.65 10.65
C ARG A 92 3.01 -2.11 10.21
N ILE A 93 2.67 -2.40 8.95
CA ILE A 93 2.72 -3.76 8.41
C ILE A 93 4.16 -4.28 8.47
N ILE A 94 5.11 -3.54 7.91
CA ILE A 94 6.53 -3.93 7.88
C ILE A 94 7.09 -4.16 9.29
N GLY A 95 6.76 -3.29 10.26
CA GLY A 95 7.21 -3.45 11.65
C GLY A 95 6.53 -4.57 12.44
N SER A 96 5.52 -5.23 11.85
CA SER A 96 4.82 -6.39 12.45
C SER A 96 5.21 -7.73 11.84
N LEU A 97 6.08 -7.72 10.82
CA LEU A 97 6.68 -8.92 10.21
C LEU A 97 7.91 -9.36 11.01
#